data_AF-W7QB96-F1
#
_entry.id   AF-W7QB96-F1
#
_cell.length_a   1.000
_cell.length_b   1.000
_cell.length_c   1.000
_cell.angle_alpha   90.00
_cell.angle_beta   90.00
_cell.angle_gamma   90.00
#
_symmetry.space_group_name_H-M   'P 1'
#
loop_
_entity.id
_entity.type
_entity.pdbx_description
1 polymer ?
#
loop_
_entity_poly.entity_id
_entity_poly.type
_entity_poly.pdbx_seq_one_letter_code
_entity_poly.pdbx_strand_id
1 'polypeptide(L)'
;MHYDQTVCYGELLSTTIVAAWLSREGVATDWLDARELVITDDNHQDANLDWQATREAIRSGAGHGNRLRLTQGFIGGTSDGISTTLGREGSDFSAAIFAHCLDAAEVVIWKDVPGLFNADPRRFDNAVQLKRLSYAETIELAWHGAKVIHPKTLGPLKQKAIPLTVRSFEKPDAPPSTIGAETRFDVEHPSCILRDDQVLLEVKPKDFSFMDEPRQHDILGRLVEAGVHANLIDGGAMQLTLCLDNKPERLEPLIKSLDADYSLERQEALTLLTVRHASESLLERLSEGREVLAERRNTTTAQRLFRSDQCPETWHIPD
;
A
#
# COMPACT_ATOMS: atom_id res chain seq x y z
N MET A 1 -12.29 -18.64 -8.85
CA MET A 1 -12.56 -18.91 -10.28
C MET A 1 -13.66 -18.04 -10.89
N HIS A 2 -14.96 -18.16 -10.53
CA HIS A 2 -16.05 -17.40 -11.19
C HIS A 2 -15.89 -15.88 -11.19
N TYR A 3 -15.37 -15.33 -10.09
CA TYR A 3 -15.10 -13.89 -9.95
C TYR A 3 -14.10 -13.40 -11.02
N ASP A 4 -12.93 -14.03 -11.12
CA ASP A 4 -11.88 -13.65 -12.07
C ASP A 4 -12.34 -13.75 -13.53
N GLN A 5 -13.17 -14.75 -13.86
CA GLN A 5 -13.75 -14.88 -15.20
C GLN A 5 -14.74 -13.77 -15.56
N THR A 6 -15.32 -13.11 -14.56
CA THR A 6 -16.33 -12.06 -14.77
C THR A 6 -15.69 -10.68 -14.75
N VAL A 7 -14.84 -10.41 -13.75
CA VAL A 7 -14.26 -9.08 -13.54
C VAL A 7 -13.26 -8.71 -14.64
N CYS A 8 -12.58 -9.68 -15.25
CA CYS A 8 -11.63 -9.42 -16.33
C CYS A 8 -12.23 -8.69 -17.53
N TYR A 9 -13.53 -8.89 -17.79
CA TYR A 9 -14.23 -8.20 -18.89
C TYR A 9 -14.25 -6.68 -18.73
N GLY A 10 -14.17 -6.15 -17.51
CA GLY A 10 -14.07 -4.70 -17.30
C GLY A 10 -12.84 -4.11 -18.00
N GLU A 11 -11.69 -4.74 -17.82
CA GLU A 11 -10.41 -4.32 -18.40
C GLU A 11 -10.33 -4.62 -19.91
N LEU A 12 -10.90 -5.75 -20.35
CA LEU A 12 -10.99 -6.08 -21.77
C LEU A 12 -11.84 -5.06 -22.52
N LEU A 13 -13.00 -4.70 -21.98
CA LEU A 13 -13.90 -3.70 -22.57
C LEU A 13 -13.27 -2.31 -22.58
N SER A 14 -12.67 -1.87 -21.47
CA SER A 14 -12.05 -0.55 -21.36
C SER A 14 -10.95 -0.36 -22.40
N THR A 15 -10.04 -1.32 -22.51
CA THR A 15 -8.93 -1.27 -23.47
C THR A 15 -9.39 -1.45 -24.92
N THR A 16 -10.49 -2.19 -25.17
CA THR A 16 -11.10 -2.27 -26.50
C THR A 16 -11.62 -0.91 -26.96
N ILE A 17 -12.30 -0.17 -26.06
CA ILE A 17 -12.78 1.19 -26.34
C ILE A 17 -11.60 2.13 -26.64
N VAL A 18 -10.54 2.07 -25.83
CA VAL A 18 -9.32 2.87 -26.03
C VAL A 18 -8.63 2.51 -27.36
N ALA A 19 -8.55 1.22 -27.72
CA ALA A 19 -8.00 0.78 -29.00
C ALA A 19 -8.77 1.36 -30.19
N ALA A 20 -10.10 1.33 -30.11
CA ALA A 20 -10.97 1.90 -31.15
C ALA A 20 -10.78 3.42 -31.28
N TRP A 21 -10.64 4.13 -30.15
CA TRP A 21 -10.35 5.56 -30.14
C TRP A 21 -8.97 5.87 -30.75
N LEU A 22 -7.91 5.16 -30.34
CA LEU A 22 -6.56 5.32 -30.90
C LEU A 22 -6.52 5.08 -32.41
N SER A 23 -7.23 4.05 -32.87
CA SER A 23 -7.36 3.75 -34.30
C SER A 23 -8.05 4.90 -35.06
N ARG A 24 -9.12 5.46 -34.48
CA ARG A 24 -9.82 6.64 -35.04
C ARG A 24 -8.92 7.87 -35.11
N GLU A 25 -8.03 8.07 -34.13
CA GLU A 25 -7.05 9.17 -34.12
C GLU A 25 -5.82 8.89 -35.00
N GLY A 26 -5.79 7.77 -35.72
CA GLY A 26 -4.70 7.41 -36.64
C GLY A 26 -3.44 6.88 -35.94
N VAL A 27 -3.53 6.49 -34.67
CA VAL A 27 -2.41 5.91 -33.91
C VAL A 27 -2.32 4.41 -34.20
N ALA A 28 -1.26 4.01 -34.88
CA ALA A 28 -0.94 2.61 -35.18
C ALA A 28 -0.73 1.81 -33.87
N THR A 29 -1.76 1.09 -33.44
CA THR A 29 -1.84 0.39 -32.16
C THR A 29 -2.11 -1.10 -32.37
N ASP A 30 -1.38 -1.95 -31.65
CA ASP A 30 -1.69 -3.38 -31.51
C ASP A 30 -2.26 -3.61 -30.11
N TRP A 31 -3.50 -4.10 -30.06
CA TRP A 31 -4.17 -4.51 -28.83
C TRP A 31 -3.78 -5.95 -28.52
N LEU A 32 -3.26 -6.18 -27.32
CA LEU A 32 -2.81 -7.49 -26.85
C LEU A 32 -3.60 -7.89 -25.60
N ASP A 33 -4.00 -9.15 -25.52
CA ASP A 33 -4.70 -9.70 -24.36
C ASP A 33 -3.69 -10.02 -23.25
N ALA A 34 -3.79 -9.34 -22.10
CA ALA A 34 -2.88 -9.51 -20.98
C ALA A 34 -2.90 -10.94 -20.41
N ARG A 35 -3.99 -11.70 -20.61
CA ARG A 35 -4.10 -13.08 -20.13
C ARG A 35 -3.19 -14.04 -20.89
N GLU A 36 -2.78 -13.68 -22.09
CA GLU A 36 -1.80 -14.44 -22.88
C GLU A 36 -0.35 -14.01 -22.57
N LEU A 37 -0.17 -12.88 -21.88
CA LEU A 37 1.13 -12.26 -21.61
C LEU A 37 1.58 -12.44 -20.16
N VAL A 38 0.64 -12.33 -19.22
CA VAL A 38 0.86 -12.39 -17.77
C VAL A 38 0.43 -13.76 -17.29
N ILE A 39 1.40 -14.67 -17.17
CA ILE A 39 1.19 -16.07 -16.83
C ILE A 39 1.23 -16.25 -15.31
N THR A 40 0.19 -16.85 -14.75
CA THR A 40 0.03 -17.02 -13.30
C THR A 40 -0.27 -18.46 -12.88
N ASP A 41 -0.20 -18.73 -11.58
CA ASP A 41 -0.83 -19.90 -10.96
C ASP A 41 -2.36 -19.76 -10.87
N ASP A 42 -3.02 -20.74 -10.25
CA ASP A 42 -4.46 -20.81 -10.04
C ASP A 42 -4.93 -20.20 -8.70
N ASN A 43 -4.08 -19.43 -8.02
CA ASN A 43 -4.43 -18.71 -6.78
C ASN A 43 -5.32 -17.49 -7.08
N HIS A 44 -6.54 -17.75 -7.53
CA HIS A 44 -7.52 -16.76 -7.94
C HIS A 44 -7.68 -15.60 -6.95
N GLN A 45 -7.91 -14.39 -7.47
CA GLN A 45 -7.98 -13.12 -6.73
C GLN A 45 -6.66 -12.59 -6.15
N ASP A 46 -5.60 -13.37 -6.09
CA ASP A 46 -4.25 -12.91 -5.71
C ASP A 46 -3.17 -13.80 -6.35
N ALA A 47 -3.27 -13.97 -7.68
CA ALA A 47 -2.48 -14.97 -8.39
C ALA A 47 -0.98 -14.65 -8.34
N ASN A 48 -0.15 -15.69 -8.19
CA ASN A 48 1.29 -15.57 -8.25
C ASN A 48 1.78 -15.69 -9.69
N LEU A 49 2.83 -14.94 -10.02
CA LEU A 49 3.41 -14.93 -11.35
C LEU A 49 4.35 -16.09 -11.59
N ASP A 50 4.23 -16.70 -12.77
CA ASP A 50 5.35 -17.35 -13.43
C ASP A 50 6.18 -16.28 -14.14
N TRP A 51 7.21 -15.78 -13.47
CA TRP A 51 8.09 -14.73 -14.01
C TRP A 51 8.82 -15.13 -15.29
N GLN A 52 9.15 -16.40 -15.45
CA GLN A 52 9.87 -16.86 -16.63
C GLN A 52 8.93 -16.89 -17.83
N ALA A 53 7.80 -17.60 -17.71
CA ALA A 53 6.81 -17.70 -18.78
C ALA A 53 6.25 -16.32 -19.16
N THR A 54 5.95 -15.48 -18.17
CA THR A 54 5.50 -14.10 -18.38
C THR A 54 6.52 -13.27 -19.15
N ARG A 55 7.81 -13.38 -18.82
CA ARG A 55 8.86 -12.64 -19.53
C ARG A 55 8.97 -13.07 -20.99
N GLU A 56 8.93 -14.36 -21.25
CA GLU A 56 8.99 -14.92 -22.61
C GLU A 56 7.79 -14.46 -23.44
N ALA A 57 6.57 -14.57 -22.89
CA ALA A 57 5.34 -14.13 -23.53
C ALA A 57 5.32 -12.62 -23.80
N ILE A 58 5.64 -11.78 -22.81
CA ILE A 58 5.70 -10.32 -22.97
C ILE A 58 6.72 -9.90 -24.03
N ARG A 59 7.92 -10.47 -24.01
CA ARG A 59 8.97 -10.12 -24.99
C ARG A 59 8.59 -10.54 -26.41
N SER A 60 7.95 -11.71 -26.55
CA SER A 60 7.41 -12.16 -27.83
C SER A 60 6.31 -11.21 -28.34
N GLY A 61 5.33 -10.89 -27.48
CA GLY A 61 4.20 -10.02 -27.80
C GLY A 61 4.57 -8.55 -28.07
N ALA A 62 5.63 -8.04 -27.45
CA ALA A 62 6.15 -6.70 -27.75
C ALA A 62 6.54 -6.57 -29.23
N GLY A 63 7.08 -7.63 -29.83
CA GLY A 63 7.46 -7.69 -31.23
C GLY A 63 8.53 -6.67 -31.62
N HIS A 64 8.63 -6.37 -32.92
CA HIS A 64 9.58 -5.42 -33.47
C HIS A 64 8.85 -4.33 -34.27
N GLY A 65 9.13 -3.06 -34.00
CA GLY A 65 8.56 -1.92 -34.73
C GLY A 65 8.15 -0.74 -33.84
N ASN A 66 7.68 0.33 -34.47
CA ASN A 66 7.31 1.59 -33.80
C ASN A 66 5.79 1.74 -33.62
N ARG A 67 5.09 0.63 -33.32
CA ARG A 67 3.64 0.61 -33.09
C ARG A 67 3.35 0.64 -31.60
N LEU A 68 2.30 1.34 -31.19
CA LEU A 68 1.85 1.37 -29.81
C LEU A 68 1.35 -0.01 -29.41
N ARG A 69 1.68 -0.45 -28.19
CA ARG A 69 1.14 -1.67 -27.58
C ARG A 69 0.14 -1.26 -26.52
N LEU A 70 -1.09 -1.73 -26.65
CA LEU A 70 -2.14 -1.51 -25.68
C LEU A 70 -2.57 -2.85 -25.10
N THR A 71 -2.60 -2.95 -23.77
CA THR A 71 -3.03 -4.16 -23.06
C THR A 71 -3.68 -3.78 -21.74
N GLN A 72 -4.23 -4.78 -21.04
CA GLN A 72 -4.97 -4.62 -19.80
C GLN A 72 -4.04 -4.60 -18.58
N GLY A 73 -4.51 -3.97 -17.51
CA GLY A 73 -3.96 -4.17 -16.16
C GLY A 73 -4.75 -5.21 -15.38
N PHE A 74 -4.30 -5.53 -14.16
CA PHE A 74 -5.00 -6.33 -13.15
C PHE A 74 -5.23 -7.82 -13.46
N ILE A 75 -5.31 -8.20 -14.73
CA ILE A 75 -5.65 -9.54 -15.17
C ILE A 75 -4.42 -10.34 -15.65
N GLY A 76 -4.50 -11.66 -15.53
CA GLY A 76 -3.56 -12.62 -16.07
C GLY A 76 -4.28 -13.91 -16.50
N GLY A 77 -3.51 -14.91 -16.91
CA GLY A 77 -4.03 -16.22 -17.29
C GLY A 77 -3.16 -17.35 -16.76
N THR A 78 -3.78 -18.46 -16.37
CA THR A 78 -3.04 -19.71 -16.12
C THR A 78 -2.45 -20.27 -17.41
N SER A 79 -1.54 -21.24 -17.31
CA SER A 79 -1.02 -21.99 -18.47
C SER A 79 -2.12 -22.67 -19.30
N ASP A 80 -3.28 -22.93 -18.69
CA ASP A 80 -4.45 -23.54 -19.34
C ASP A 80 -5.42 -22.48 -19.92
N GLY A 81 -5.05 -21.20 -19.89
CA GLY A 81 -5.84 -20.09 -20.42
C GLY A 81 -6.99 -19.65 -19.51
N ILE A 82 -7.00 -20.05 -18.23
CA ILE A 82 -8.04 -19.64 -17.28
C ILE A 82 -7.69 -18.24 -16.77
N SER A 83 -8.60 -17.28 -16.96
CA SER A 83 -8.42 -15.91 -16.43
C SER A 83 -8.18 -15.89 -14.91
N THR A 84 -7.21 -15.11 -14.48
CA THR A 84 -6.86 -14.83 -13.08
C THR A 84 -6.77 -13.34 -12.85
N THR A 85 -6.74 -12.93 -11.58
CA THR A 85 -6.52 -11.53 -11.19
C THR A 85 -5.38 -11.41 -10.18
N LEU A 86 -4.67 -10.28 -10.25
CA LEU A 86 -3.41 -10.05 -9.52
C LEU A 86 -3.61 -9.47 -8.11
N GLY A 87 -4.86 -9.36 -7.66
CA GLY A 87 -5.22 -8.80 -6.35
C GLY A 87 -5.14 -7.28 -6.28
N ARG A 88 -4.93 -6.76 -5.06
CA ARG A 88 -4.93 -5.31 -4.79
C ARG A 88 -3.90 -4.57 -5.64
N GLU A 89 -4.34 -3.45 -6.20
CA GLU A 89 -3.53 -2.59 -7.09
C GLU A 89 -2.93 -3.34 -8.28
N GLY A 90 -3.65 -4.37 -8.77
CA GLY A 90 -3.15 -5.22 -9.84
C GLY A 90 -2.84 -4.47 -11.14
N SER A 91 -3.49 -3.35 -11.46
CA SER A 91 -3.16 -2.55 -12.65
C SER A 91 -1.82 -1.83 -12.53
N ASP A 92 -1.52 -1.24 -11.37
CA ASP A 92 -0.21 -0.65 -11.08
C ASP A 92 0.87 -1.75 -11.11
N PHE A 93 0.56 -2.93 -10.55
CA PHE A 93 1.45 -4.08 -10.58
C PHE A 93 1.68 -4.64 -11.99
N SER A 94 0.65 -4.70 -12.84
CA SER A 94 0.79 -5.05 -14.26
C SER A 94 1.81 -4.15 -14.95
N ALA A 95 1.72 -2.82 -14.77
CA ALA A 95 2.70 -1.89 -15.35
C ALA A 95 4.13 -2.21 -14.90
N ALA A 96 4.33 -2.56 -13.62
CA ALA A 96 5.62 -2.98 -13.10
C ALA A 96 6.11 -4.31 -13.68
N ILE A 97 5.23 -5.28 -13.90
CA ILE A 97 5.55 -6.57 -14.53
C ILE A 97 6.04 -6.34 -15.97
N PHE A 98 5.27 -5.58 -16.77
CA PHE A 98 5.63 -5.26 -18.15
C PHE A 98 6.97 -4.52 -18.22
N ALA A 99 7.14 -3.49 -17.41
CA ALA A 99 8.38 -2.73 -17.34
C ALA A 99 9.58 -3.61 -16.94
N HIS A 100 9.39 -4.47 -15.95
CA HIS A 100 10.41 -5.42 -15.54
C HIS A 100 10.75 -6.40 -16.68
N CYS A 101 9.78 -7.00 -17.35
CA CYS A 101 10.05 -7.97 -18.43
C CYS A 101 10.69 -7.35 -19.67
N LEU A 102 10.39 -6.08 -19.95
CA LEU A 102 10.87 -5.33 -21.11
C LEU A 102 12.15 -4.53 -20.86
N ASP A 103 12.67 -4.50 -19.62
CA ASP A 103 13.79 -3.64 -19.24
C ASP A 103 13.50 -2.16 -19.56
N ALA A 104 12.28 -1.72 -19.23
CA ALA A 104 11.80 -0.38 -19.56
C ALA A 104 12.64 0.72 -18.87
N ALA A 105 12.77 1.87 -19.52
CA ALA A 105 13.50 3.01 -18.98
C ALA A 105 12.76 3.70 -17.81
N GLU A 106 11.43 3.67 -17.82
CA GLU A 106 10.58 4.21 -16.75
C GLU A 106 9.18 3.60 -16.78
N VAL A 107 8.45 3.73 -15.67
CA VAL A 107 7.01 3.54 -15.58
C VAL A 107 6.35 4.87 -15.26
N VAL A 108 5.27 5.22 -15.95
CA VAL A 108 4.46 6.39 -15.65
C VAL A 108 3.07 5.95 -15.23
N ILE A 109 2.68 6.29 -14.00
CA ILE A 109 1.32 6.04 -13.50
C ILE A 109 0.58 7.37 -13.47
N TRP A 110 -0.57 7.40 -14.14
CA TRP A 110 -1.47 8.55 -14.17
C TRP A 110 -2.56 8.38 -13.12
N LYS A 111 -2.63 9.31 -12.16
CA LYS A 111 -3.61 9.32 -11.06
C LYS A 111 -4.43 10.61 -11.05
N ASP A 112 -5.45 10.65 -10.19
CA ASP A 112 -6.24 11.84 -9.88
C ASP A 112 -5.48 12.84 -9.00
N VAL A 113 -4.38 12.42 -8.37
CA VAL A 113 -3.53 13.29 -7.54
C VAL A 113 -2.35 13.89 -8.32
N PRO A 114 -1.95 15.15 -8.03
CA PRO A 114 -0.81 15.83 -8.69
C PRO A 114 0.55 15.21 -8.42
N GLY A 115 0.67 14.36 -7.41
CA GLY A 115 1.91 13.68 -7.04
C GLY A 115 1.82 13.05 -5.67
N LEU A 116 2.98 12.70 -5.11
CA LEU A 116 3.14 12.19 -3.75
C LEU A 116 3.44 13.36 -2.81
N PHE A 117 2.88 13.33 -1.62
CA PHE A 117 3.01 14.39 -0.62
C PHE A 117 3.56 13.79 0.68
N ASN A 118 4.22 14.63 1.48
CA ASN A 118 4.71 14.22 2.80
C ASN A 118 3.57 13.97 3.80
N ALA A 119 2.37 14.49 3.54
CA ALA A 119 1.15 14.15 4.27
C ALA A 119 -0.07 14.26 3.35
N ASP A 120 -1.21 13.70 3.75
CA ASP A 120 -2.45 13.82 2.94
C ASP A 120 -2.90 15.30 2.90
N PRO A 121 -2.93 15.97 1.74
CA PRO A 121 -3.32 17.38 1.63
C PRO A 121 -4.77 17.66 2.05
N ARG A 122 -5.61 16.62 2.18
CA ARG A 122 -6.97 16.74 2.73
C ARG A 122 -6.99 16.87 4.25
N ARG A 123 -5.94 16.41 4.92
CA ARG A 123 -5.80 16.40 6.38
C ARG A 123 -4.74 17.35 6.89
N PHE A 124 -3.80 17.77 6.04
CA PHE A 124 -2.75 18.72 6.39
C PHE A 124 -2.79 19.94 5.47
N ASP A 125 -2.96 21.12 6.05
CA ASP A 125 -3.12 22.38 5.29
C ASP A 125 -1.83 22.86 4.60
N ASN A 126 -0.68 22.37 5.07
CA ASN A 126 0.65 22.72 4.58
C ASN A 126 1.40 21.51 4.00
N ALA A 127 0.68 20.48 3.53
CA ALA A 127 1.29 19.33 2.87
C ALA A 127 2.13 19.76 1.65
N VAL A 128 3.36 19.26 1.58
CA VAL A 128 4.33 19.57 0.54
C VAL A 128 4.48 18.38 -0.41
N GLN A 129 4.51 18.66 -1.71
CA GLN A 129 4.75 17.63 -2.71
C GLN A 129 6.20 17.14 -2.63
N LEU A 130 6.36 15.83 -2.50
CA LEU A 130 7.63 15.13 -2.58
C LEU A 130 7.97 14.87 -4.06
N LYS A 131 8.90 15.64 -4.61
CA LYS A 131 9.31 15.51 -6.01
C LYS A 131 10.05 14.20 -6.29
N ARG A 132 10.78 13.69 -5.28
CA ARG A 132 11.56 12.46 -5.37
C ARG A 132 11.45 11.70 -4.06
N LEU A 133 11.30 10.38 -4.16
CA LEU A 133 11.37 9.45 -3.04
C LEU A 133 12.18 8.22 -3.44
N SER A 134 12.81 7.57 -2.46
CA SER A 134 13.34 6.24 -2.68
C SER A 134 12.25 5.17 -2.68
N TYR A 135 12.54 4.02 -3.27
CA TYR A 135 11.70 2.83 -3.12
C TYR A 135 11.48 2.45 -1.65
N ALA A 136 12.52 2.58 -0.81
CA ALA A 136 12.44 2.19 0.59
C ALA A 136 11.49 3.10 1.37
N GLU A 137 11.62 4.42 1.19
CA GLU A 137 10.74 5.38 1.85
C GLU A 137 9.29 5.19 1.39
N THR A 138 9.06 4.98 0.09
CA THR A 138 7.69 4.77 -0.41
C THR A 138 7.05 3.49 0.18
N ILE A 139 7.83 2.40 0.34
CA ILE A 139 7.35 1.17 0.98
C ILE A 139 6.98 1.42 2.44
N GLU A 140 7.80 2.19 3.17
CA GLU A 140 7.54 2.56 4.57
C GLU A 140 6.27 3.40 4.70
N LEU A 141 6.08 4.38 3.82
CA LEU A 141 4.85 5.19 3.79
C LEU A 141 3.61 4.31 3.51
N ALA A 142 3.70 3.41 2.53
CA ALA A 142 2.62 2.48 2.20
C ALA A 142 2.29 1.55 3.38
N TRP A 143 3.32 1.01 4.04
CA TRP A 143 3.18 0.15 5.21
C TRP A 143 2.42 0.85 6.34
N HIS A 144 2.73 2.12 6.59
CA HIS A 144 2.07 2.90 7.63
C HIS A 144 0.68 3.44 7.23
N GLY A 145 0.20 3.15 6.02
CA GLY A 145 -1.16 3.45 5.59
C GLY A 145 -1.30 4.69 4.72
N ALA A 146 -0.19 5.29 4.26
CA ALA A 146 -0.29 6.27 3.18
C ALA A 146 -0.86 5.58 1.94
N LYS A 147 -1.89 6.17 1.33
CA LYS A 147 -2.49 5.68 0.08
C LYS A 147 -1.57 6.04 -1.10
N VAL A 148 -0.42 5.37 -1.16
CA VAL A 148 0.61 5.53 -2.20
C VAL A 148 0.67 4.27 -3.08
N ILE A 149 1.77 4.08 -3.83
CA ILE A 149 2.01 2.89 -4.65
C ILE A 149 2.28 1.66 -3.75
N HIS A 150 1.55 0.58 -3.95
CA HIS A 150 1.72 -0.64 -3.17
C HIS A 150 3.11 -1.29 -3.33
N PRO A 151 3.70 -1.89 -2.26
CA PRO A 151 5.01 -2.52 -2.32
C PRO A 151 5.16 -3.63 -3.39
N LYS A 152 4.07 -4.37 -3.67
CA LYS A 152 4.01 -5.39 -4.74
C LYS A 152 4.40 -4.79 -6.11
N THR A 153 3.97 -3.56 -6.40
CA THR A 153 4.33 -2.80 -7.61
C THR A 153 5.79 -2.34 -7.60
N LEU A 154 6.30 -1.89 -6.45
CA LEU A 154 7.66 -1.35 -6.35
C LEU A 154 8.76 -2.41 -6.41
N GLY A 155 8.47 -3.65 -5.97
CA GLY A 155 9.44 -4.74 -5.92
C GLY A 155 10.16 -5.01 -7.25
N PRO A 156 9.45 -5.33 -8.34
CA PRO A 156 10.05 -5.61 -9.65
C PRO A 156 10.82 -4.41 -10.23
N LEU A 157 10.34 -3.19 -9.97
CA LEU A 157 10.97 -1.96 -10.43
C LEU A 157 12.29 -1.70 -9.70
N LYS A 158 12.28 -1.84 -8.36
CA LYS A 158 13.48 -1.73 -7.51
C LYS A 158 14.57 -2.71 -7.95
N GLN A 159 14.22 -3.96 -8.26
CA GLN A 159 15.18 -4.98 -8.71
C GLN A 159 15.96 -4.58 -9.96
N LYS A 160 15.35 -3.79 -10.85
CA LYS A 160 15.97 -3.31 -12.09
C LYS A 160 16.30 -1.81 -12.08
N ALA A 161 16.14 -1.16 -10.93
CA ALA A 161 16.27 0.29 -10.78
C ALA A 161 15.44 1.11 -11.79
N ILE A 162 14.25 0.61 -12.18
CA ILE A 162 13.34 1.28 -13.14
C ILE A 162 12.53 2.34 -12.38
N PRO A 163 12.71 3.65 -12.64
CA PRO A 163 11.99 4.69 -11.94
C PRO A 163 10.48 4.64 -12.22
N LEU A 164 9.68 4.96 -11.20
CA LEU A 164 8.23 5.11 -11.30
C LEU A 164 7.86 6.58 -11.12
N THR A 165 7.27 7.19 -12.15
CA THR A 165 6.82 8.57 -12.15
C THR A 165 5.30 8.63 -11.98
N VAL A 166 4.82 9.36 -10.98
CA VAL A 166 3.40 9.64 -10.76
C VAL A 166 3.05 10.99 -11.37
N ARG A 167 2.03 11.02 -12.24
CA ARG A 167 1.49 12.22 -12.89
C ARG A 167 -0.01 12.33 -12.66
N SER A 168 -0.55 13.54 -12.78
CA SER A 168 -2.00 13.76 -12.72
C SER A 168 -2.61 13.84 -14.10
N PHE A 169 -3.71 13.10 -14.32
CA PHE A 169 -4.54 13.31 -15.51
C PHE A 169 -5.49 14.52 -15.36
N GLU A 170 -5.76 14.98 -14.13
CA GLU A 170 -6.56 16.20 -13.88
C GLU A 170 -5.72 17.48 -14.04
N LYS A 171 -4.43 17.42 -13.70
CA LYS A 171 -3.47 18.51 -13.82
C LYS A 171 -2.20 18.05 -14.56
N PRO A 172 -2.26 17.86 -15.89
CA PRO A 172 -1.15 17.28 -16.66
C PRO A 172 0.17 18.07 -16.59
N ASP A 173 0.08 19.38 -16.36
CA ASP A 173 1.23 20.30 -16.25
C ASP A 173 1.80 20.39 -14.82
N ALA A 174 1.18 19.74 -13.83
CA ALA A 174 1.72 19.71 -12.48
C ALA A 174 3.07 18.98 -12.45
N PRO A 175 4.04 19.42 -11.61
CA PRO A 175 5.28 18.70 -11.43
C PRO A 175 5.01 17.24 -11.02
N PRO A 176 5.71 16.24 -11.58
CA PRO A 176 5.52 14.86 -11.18
C PRO A 176 6.26 14.54 -9.87
N SER A 177 5.93 13.39 -9.28
CA SER A 177 6.72 12.75 -8.23
C SER A 177 7.38 11.49 -8.78
N THR A 178 8.69 11.33 -8.59
CA THR A 178 9.42 10.15 -9.08
C THR A 178 9.94 9.31 -7.93
N ILE A 179 9.66 8.01 -7.97
CA ILE A 179 10.21 7.00 -7.07
C ILE A 179 11.41 6.35 -7.74
N GLY A 180 12.54 6.28 -7.03
CA GLY A 180 13.79 5.74 -7.58
C GLY A 180 14.73 5.16 -6.53
N ALA A 181 16.00 4.96 -6.90
CA ALA A 181 17.03 4.42 -6.00
C ALA A 181 17.67 5.47 -5.09
N GLU A 182 17.52 6.76 -5.41
CA GLU A 182 18.15 7.86 -4.67
C GLU A 182 17.44 8.09 -3.32
N THR A 183 18.18 8.03 -2.22
CA THR A 183 17.65 8.19 -0.84
C THR A 183 17.86 9.57 -0.23
N ARG A 184 18.68 10.43 -0.84
CA ARG A 184 19.04 11.74 -0.26
C ARG A 184 17.86 12.68 -0.04
N PHE A 185 16.76 12.45 -0.74
CA PHE A 185 15.53 13.26 -0.67
C PHE A 185 14.56 12.77 0.42
N ASP A 186 14.76 11.56 0.96
CA ASP A 186 13.79 10.91 1.85
C ASP A 186 13.62 11.67 3.19
N VAL A 187 14.63 12.45 3.58
CA VAL A 187 14.69 13.17 4.86
C VAL A 187 14.49 14.69 4.72
N GLU A 188 14.27 15.20 3.50
CA GLU A 188 14.11 16.65 3.28
C GLU A 188 12.83 17.19 3.94
N HIS A 189 11.78 16.39 3.96
CA HIS A 189 10.51 16.71 4.61
C HIS A 189 10.04 15.53 5.45
N PRO A 190 9.75 15.72 6.74
CA PRO A 190 9.15 14.66 7.55
C PRO A 190 7.79 14.31 6.96
N SER A 191 7.50 13.00 6.90
CA SER A 191 6.23 12.53 6.37
C SER A 191 5.28 12.15 7.51
N CYS A 192 4.06 12.67 7.47
CA CYS A 192 3.03 12.47 8.48
C CYS A 192 1.86 11.66 7.91
N ILE A 193 1.51 10.57 8.57
CA ILE A 193 0.42 9.68 8.18
C ILE A 193 -0.56 9.58 9.34
N LEU A 194 -1.83 9.82 9.05
CA LEU A 194 -2.92 9.69 10.01
C LEU A 194 -3.77 8.47 9.65
N ARG A 195 -4.09 7.66 10.66
CA ARG A 195 -5.13 6.63 10.59
C ARG A 195 -6.15 6.90 11.67
N ASP A 196 -7.35 7.26 11.28
CA ASP A 196 -8.47 7.41 12.19
C ASP A 196 -9.13 6.05 12.46
N ASP A 197 -10.14 6.06 13.34
CA ASP A 197 -10.97 4.90 13.66
C ASP A 197 -10.13 3.67 14.04
N GLN A 198 -9.22 3.90 14.98
CA GLN A 198 -8.34 2.89 15.55
C GLN A 198 -8.89 2.39 16.89
N VAL A 199 -8.54 1.14 17.21
CA VAL A 199 -8.83 0.49 18.49
C VAL A 199 -7.52 0.13 19.17
N LEU A 200 -7.36 0.55 20.43
CA LEU A 200 -6.30 0.06 21.32
C LEU A 200 -6.84 -1.13 22.10
N LEU A 201 -6.24 -2.29 21.91
CA LEU A 201 -6.55 -3.53 22.61
C LEU A 201 -5.36 -3.91 23.49
N GLU A 202 -5.55 -3.85 24.80
CA GLU A 202 -4.59 -4.38 25.78
C GLU A 202 -4.98 -5.81 26.12
N VAL A 203 -4.03 -6.73 25.95
CA VAL A 203 -4.19 -8.16 26.23
C VAL A 203 -3.33 -8.53 27.43
N LYS A 204 -3.94 -9.00 28.51
CA LYS A 204 -3.28 -9.33 29.79
C LYS A 204 -3.53 -10.80 30.15
N PRO A 205 -2.54 -11.57 30.63
CA PRO A 205 -2.78 -12.92 31.13
C PRO A 205 -3.69 -12.90 32.35
N LYS A 206 -4.69 -13.79 32.41
CA LYS A 206 -5.65 -13.85 33.53
C LYS A 206 -5.01 -14.31 34.84
N ASP A 207 -3.89 -15.00 34.76
CA ASP A 207 -3.15 -15.59 35.88
C ASP A 207 -1.98 -14.72 36.37
N PHE A 208 -1.87 -13.47 35.88
CA PHE A 208 -0.76 -12.55 36.19
C PHE A 208 0.63 -13.09 35.82
N SER A 209 0.69 -14.06 34.91
CA SER A 209 1.95 -14.54 34.34
C SER A 209 2.61 -13.50 33.43
N PHE A 210 3.87 -13.74 33.08
CA PHE A 210 4.58 -12.90 32.12
C PHE A 210 3.98 -13.03 30.72
N MET A 211 4.03 -11.93 29.97
CA MET A 211 3.77 -11.90 28.53
C MET A 211 4.99 -12.40 27.77
N ASP A 212 5.29 -13.70 27.93
CA ASP A 212 6.41 -14.40 27.31
C ASP A 212 6.15 -14.76 25.85
N GLU A 213 7.17 -15.27 25.17
CA GLU A 213 7.15 -15.57 23.73
C GLU A 213 6.02 -16.54 23.32
N PRO A 214 5.68 -17.59 24.08
CA PRO A 214 4.55 -18.46 23.76
C PRO A 214 3.20 -17.73 23.72
N ARG A 215 2.94 -16.83 24.68
CA ARG A 215 1.70 -16.04 24.71
C ARG A 215 1.68 -15.00 23.60
N GLN A 216 2.79 -14.32 23.36
CA GLN A 216 2.90 -13.39 22.23
C GLN A 216 2.68 -14.11 20.90
N HIS A 217 3.23 -15.32 20.73
CA HIS A 217 3.02 -16.15 19.55
C HIS A 217 1.55 -16.53 19.36
N ASP A 218 0.87 -16.98 20.42
CA ASP A 218 -0.56 -17.30 20.39
C ASP A 218 -1.42 -16.09 20.00
N ILE A 219 -1.19 -14.92 20.63
CA ILE A 219 -1.93 -13.69 20.33
C ILE A 219 -1.71 -13.28 18.85
N LEU A 220 -0.46 -13.26 18.39
CA LEU A 220 -0.14 -12.89 17.00
C LEU A 220 -0.69 -13.93 16.00
N GLY A 221 -0.72 -15.21 16.36
CA GLY A 221 -1.35 -16.26 15.57
C GLY A 221 -2.84 -16.00 15.36
N ARG A 222 -3.57 -15.64 16.43
CA ARG A 222 -5.00 -15.30 16.35
C ARG A 222 -5.27 -14.06 15.51
N LEU A 223 -4.36 -13.09 15.49
CA LEU A 223 -4.45 -11.94 14.56
C LEU A 223 -4.40 -12.39 13.10
N VAL A 224 -3.47 -13.29 12.77
CA VAL A 224 -3.31 -13.85 11.41
C VAL A 224 -4.56 -14.62 11.00
N GLU A 225 -5.09 -15.48 11.87
CA GLU A 225 -6.32 -16.25 11.62
C GLU A 225 -7.54 -15.34 11.39
N ALA A 226 -7.64 -14.24 12.14
CA ALA A 226 -8.70 -13.25 11.97
C ALA A 226 -8.50 -12.33 10.75
N GLY A 227 -7.35 -12.41 10.06
CA GLY A 227 -6.99 -11.51 8.97
C GLY A 227 -6.89 -10.05 9.43
N VAL A 228 -6.46 -9.82 10.68
CA VAL A 228 -6.29 -8.51 11.31
C VAL A 228 -4.81 -8.17 11.36
N HIS A 229 -4.47 -6.96 10.91
CA HIS A 229 -3.11 -6.42 11.00
C HIS A 229 -3.03 -5.39 12.13
N ALA A 230 -1.98 -5.48 12.95
CA ALA A 230 -1.70 -4.49 13.98
C ALA A 230 -0.82 -3.36 13.44
N ASN A 231 -1.33 -2.14 13.50
CA ASN A 231 -0.63 -0.92 13.06
C ASN A 231 0.45 -0.49 14.07
N LEU A 232 0.29 -0.86 15.34
CA LEU A 232 1.28 -0.72 16.41
C LEU A 232 1.18 -1.95 17.32
N ILE A 233 2.34 -2.46 17.73
CA ILE A 233 2.49 -3.52 18.73
C ILE A 233 3.48 -3.01 19.75
N ASP A 234 3.12 -3.07 21.02
CA ASP A 234 4.00 -2.76 22.14
C ASP A 234 3.87 -3.83 23.23
N GLY A 235 5.01 -4.27 23.78
CA GLY A 235 5.09 -5.39 24.70
C GLY A 235 5.59 -4.96 26.07
N GLY A 236 4.84 -5.30 27.11
CA GLY A 236 5.22 -5.13 28.51
C GLY A 236 5.45 -6.48 29.21
N ALA A 237 5.88 -6.44 30.47
CA ALA A 237 6.12 -7.66 31.24
C ALA A 237 4.85 -8.52 31.42
N MET A 238 3.67 -7.90 31.48
CA MET A 238 2.39 -8.58 31.77
C MET A 238 1.27 -8.19 30.81
N GLN A 239 1.61 -7.55 29.68
CA GLN A 239 0.62 -7.12 28.71
C GLN A 239 1.21 -7.05 27.31
N LEU A 240 0.34 -7.23 26.31
CA LEU A 240 0.63 -6.91 24.92
C LEU A 240 -0.42 -5.91 24.44
N THR A 241 0.04 -4.77 23.95
CA THR A 241 -0.80 -3.67 23.47
C THR A 241 -0.81 -3.68 21.95
N LEU A 242 -2.01 -3.66 21.37
CA LEU A 242 -2.24 -3.72 19.93
C LEU A 242 -3.08 -2.52 19.48
N CYS A 243 -2.59 -1.75 18.51
CA CYS A 243 -3.39 -0.76 17.80
C CYS A 243 -3.89 -1.36 16.48
N LEU A 244 -5.21 -1.46 16.31
CA LEU A 244 -5.86 -2.15 15.21
C LEU A 244 -6.81 -1.21 14.46
N ASP A 245 -7.05 -1.45 13.17
CA ASP A 245 -8.16 -0.78 12.46
C ASP A 245 -9.51 -1.23 13.04
N ASN A 246 -10.44 -0.31 13.26
CA ASN A 246 -11.78 -0.63 13.73
C ASN A 246 -12.64 -1.24 12.60
N LYS A 247 -12.51 -2.55 12.43
CA LYS A 247 -13.30 -3.35 11.48
C LYS A 247 -14.09 -4.41 12.24
N PRO A 248 -15.31 -4.09 12.72
CA PRO A 248 -16.07 -4.98 13.61
C PRO A 248 -16.22 -6.40 13.08
N GLU A 249 -16.36 -6.57 11.76
CA GLU A 249 -16.51 -7.87 11.11
C GLU A 249 -15.30 -8.81 11.28
N ARG A 250 -14.10 -8.26 11.54
CA ARG A 250 -12.88 -9.03 11.84
C ARG A 250 -12.46 -8.94 13.30
N LEU A 251 -12.70 -7.78 13.92
CA LEU A 251 -12.27 -7.49 15.28
C LEU A 251 -13.10 -8.23 16.33
N GLU A 252 -14.42 -8.35 16.16
CA GLU A 252 -15.27 -9.05 17.13
C GLU A 252 -14.94 -10.56 17.23
N PRO A 253 -14.71 -11.29 16.11
CA PRO A 253 -14.19 -12.66 16.18
C PRO A 253 -12.85 -12.78 16.91
N LEU A 254 -11.92 -11.85 16.68
CA LEU A 254 -10.61 -11.83 17.34
C LEU A 254 -10.74 -11.62 18.84
N ILE A 255 -11.52 -10.61 19.26
CA ILE A 255 -11.77 -10.30 20.68
C ILE A 255 -12.38 -11.50 21.37
N LYS A 256 -13.42 -12.11 20.79
CA LYS A 256 -14.05 -13.31 21.35
C LYS A 256 -13.07 -14.47 21.50
N SER A 257 -12.18 -14.66 20.54
CA SER A 257 -11.15 -15.69 20.60
C SER A 257 -10.17 -15.41 21.75
N LEU A 258 -9.65 -14.19 21.86
CA LEU A 258 -8.67 -13.81 22.89
C LEU A 258 -9.28 -13.80 24.30
N ASP A 259 -10.54 -13.38 24.47
CA ASP A 259 -11.22 -13.27 25.76
C ASP A 259 -11.39 -14.64 26.46
N ALA A 260 -11.28 -15.75 25.72
CA ALA A 260 -11.26 -17.09 26.31
C ALA A 260 -10.08 -17.25 27.29
N ASP A 261 -8.90 -16.77 26.91
CA ASP A 261 -7.63 -17.08 27.59
C ASP A 261 -7.00 -15.86 28.28
N TYR A 262 -7.34 -14.65 27.81
CA TYR A 262 -6.76 -13.39 28.28
C TYR A 262 -7.83 -12.43 28.82
N SER A 263 -7.41 -11.52 29.68
CA SER A 263 -8.21 -10.35 30.06
C SER A 263 -7.95 -9.23 29.05
N LEU A 264 -9.02 -8.60 28.58
CA LEU A 264 -8.95 -7.59 27.53
C LEU A 264 -9.44 -6.23 28.03
N GLU A 265 -8.72 -5.17 27.68
CA GLU A 265 -9.19 -3.78 27.78
C GLU A 265 -9.19 -3.16 26.39
N ARG A 266 -10.28 -2.49 26.04
CA ARG A 266 -10.49 -1.91 24.70
C ARG A 266 -10.78 -0.43 24.81
N GLN A 267 -10.09 0.37 24.00
CA GLN A 267 -10.41 1.78 23.77
C GLN A 267 -10.62 2.02 22.28
N GLU A 268 -11.71 2.69 21.91
CA GLU A 268 -12.10 2.97 20.53
C GLU A 268 -12.02 4.46 20.22
N ALA A 269 -12.36 4.82 18.98
CA ALA A 269 -12.35 6.20 18.48
C ALA A 269 -10.97 6.85 18.70
N LEU A 270 -9.92 6.18 18.26
CA LEU A 270 -8.54 6.66 18.36
C LEU A 270 -7.96 7.05 17.01
N THR A 271 -7.00 7.98 17.03
CA THR A 271 -6.23 8.41 15.85
C THR A 271 -4.76 8.05 16.05
N LEU A 272 -4.21 7.25 15.14
CA LEU A 272 -2.79 6.93 15.08
C LEU A 272 -2.08 7.92 14.16
N LEU A 273 -1.17 8.71 14.72
CA LEU A 273 -0.22 9.54 13.98
C LEU A 273 1.08 8.77 13.83
N THR A 274 1.54 8.60 12.59
CA THR A 274 2.88 8.11 12.28
C THR A 274 3.68 9.24 11.64
N VAL A 275 4.90 9.47 12.13
CA VAL A 275 5.83 10.47 11.59
C VAL A 275 7.13 9.79 11.20
N ARG A 276 7.50 9.90 9.93
CA ARG A 276 8.80 9.48 9.38
C ARG A 276 9.83 10.59 9.56
N HIS A 277 11.05 10.20 9.91
CA HIS A 277 12.21 11.07 10.14
C HIS A 277 11.93 12.19 11.15
N ALA A 278 11.19 11.85 12.21
CA ALA A 278 10.70 12.82 13.18
C ALA A 278 11.81 13.33 14.11
N SER A 279 11.95 14.65 14.22
CA SER A 279 12.66 15.27 15.33
C SER A 279 11.81 15.21 16.60
N GLU A 280 12.46 15.29 17.76
CA GLU A 280 11.77 15.30 19.05
C GLU A 280 10.87 16.54 19.20
N SER A 281 11.36 17.72 18.79
CA SER A 281 10.60 18.96 18.81
C SER A 281 9.35 18.92 17.92
N LEU A 282 9.45 18.29 16.74
CA LEU A 282 8.31 18.12 15.84
C LEU A 282 7.22 17.26 16.49
N LEU A 283 7.61 16.14 17.12
CA LEU A 283 6.67 15.24 17.78
C LEU A 283 5.96 15.92 18.96
N GLU A 284 6.70 16.65 19.80
CA GLU A 284 6.13 17.42 20.92
C GLU A 284 5.09 18.42 20.43
N ARG A 285 5.41 19.22 19.42
CA ARG A 285 4.46 20.20 18.83
C ARG A 285 3.25 19.52 18.20
N LEU A 286 3.46 18.41 17.48
CA LEU A 286 2.37 17.58 16.94
C LEU A 286 1.54 16.90 18.03
N SER A 287 1.98 16.89 19.28
CA SER A 287 1.25 16.28 20.41
C SER A 287 0.72 17.31 21.41
N GLU A 288 0.97 18.60 21.17
CA GLU A 288 0.59 19.67 22.09
C GLU A 288 -0.93 19.70 22.35
N GLY A 289 -1.31 19.64 23.63
CA GLY A 289 -2.71 19.63 24.07
C GLY A 289 -3.43 18.29 23.93
N ARG A 290 -2.71 17.20 23.61
CA ARG A 290 -3.27 15.84 23.45
C ARG A 290 -2.66 14.87 24.46
N GLU A 291 -3.45 13.91 24.93
CA GLU A 291 -2.96 12.80 25.74
C GLU A 291 -2.43 11.69 24.83
N VAL A 292 -1.16 11.33 25.00
CA VAL A 292 -0.55 10.20 24.29
C VAL A 292 -0.92 8.90 25.01
N LEU A 293 -1.79 8.10 24.40
CA LEU A 293 -2.25 6.82 24.97
C LEU A 293 -1.25 5.69 24.77
N ALA A 294 -0.53 5.73 23.65
CA ALA A 294 0.55 4.80 23.32
C ALA A 294 1.58 5.50 22.42
N GLU A 295 2.85 5.15 22.60
CA GLU A 295 3.95 5.63 21.78
C GLU A 295 4.87 4.47 21.39
N ARG A 296 5.33 4.46 20.14
CA ARG A 296 6.44 3.62 19.70
C ARG A 296 7.38 4.47 18.86
N ARG A 297 8.68 4.37 19.11
CA ARG A 297 9.71 5.10 18.36
C ARG A 297 10.91 4.22 18.04
N ASN A 298 11.41 4.36 16.83
CA ASN A 298 12.72 3.87 16.41
C ASN A 298 13.51 5.00 15.74
N THR A 299 14.61 4.68 15.06
CA THR A 299 15.51 5.67 14.46
C THR A 299 14.88 6.51 13.35
N THR A 300 13.87 5.99 12.62
CA THR A 300 13.29 6.64 11.43
C THR A 300 11.78 6.83 11.52
N THR A 301 11.10 6.21 12.47
CA THR A 301 9.64 6.27 12.62
C THR A 301 9.27 6.50 14.08
N ALA A 302 8.34 7.41 14.29
CA ALA A 302 7.63 7.56 15.55
C ALA A 302 6.11 7.41 15.31
N GLN A 303 5.43 6.73 16.22
CA GLN A 303 4.00 6.53 16.21
C GLN A 303 3.43 6.98 17.55
N ARG A 304 2.38 7.80 17.54
CA ARG A 304 1.63 8.24 18.73
C ARG A 304 0.15 8.04 18.51
N LEU A 305 -0.51 7.51 19.53
CA LEU A 305 -1.95 7.25 19.53
C LEU A 305 -2.66 8.25 20.44
N PHE A 306 -3.72 8.87 19.92
CA PHE A 306 -4.51 9.88 20.63
C PHE A 306 -5.99 9.50 20.61
N ARG A 307 -6.78 10.09 21.51
CA ARG A 307 -8.25 10.07 21.36
C ARG A 307 -8.66 10.95 20.18
N SER A 308 -9.57 10.48 19.34
CA SER A 308 -9.96 11.20 18.11
C SER A 308 -10.65 12.52 18.39
N ASP A 309 -11.31 12.67 19.55
CA ASP A 309 -11.97 13.91 19.99
C ASP A 309 -10.98 15.01 20.38
N GLN A 310 -9.71 14.66 20.63
CA GLN A 310 -8.61 15.60 20.88
C GLN A 310 -7.84 15.97 19.60
N CYS A 311 -8.10 15.27 18.49
CA CYS A 311 -7.43 15.49 17.22
C CYS A 311 -8.17 16.55 16.40
N PRO A 312 -7.47 17.53 15.79
CA PRO A 312 -8.11 18.45 14.87
C PRO A 312 -8.54 17.72 13.58
N GLU A 313 -9.56 18.25 12.91
CA GLU A 313 -9.95 17.78 11.57
C GLU A 313 -8.82 18.02 10.56
N THR A 314 -8.26 19.23 10.59
CA THR A 314 -7.11 19.66 9.79
C THR A 314 -5.90 19.89 10.68
N TRP A 315 -4.82 19.18 10.38
CA TRP A 315 -3.52 19.26 11.02
C TRP A 315 -2.63 20.27 10.30
N HIS A 316 -1.64 20.77 11.02
CA HIS A 316 -0.58 21.61 10.49
C HIS A 316 0.75 20.97 10.89
N ILE A 317 1.68 20.79 9.94
CA ILE A 317 3.02 20.29 10.23
C ILE A 317 3.84 21.48 10.76
N PRO A 318 4.24 21.48 12.04
CA PRO A 318 5.00 22.58 12.61
C PRO A 318 6.42 22.66 12.05
N ASP A 319 6.95 23.88 11.89
CA ASP A 319 8.32 24.15 11.42
C ASP A 319 9.45 23.48 12.24
#